data_AF-A0A820GFV7-F1
#
_entry.id   AF-A0A820GFV7-F1
#
_cell.length_a   1.000
_cell.length_b   1.000
_cell.length_c   1.000
_cell.angle_alpha   90.00
_cell.angle_beta   90.00
_cell.angle_gamma   90.00
#
_symmetry.space_group_name_H-M   'P 1'
#
loop_
_entity.id
_entity.type
_entity.pdbx_description
1 polymer ?
#
loop_
_entity_poly.entity_id
_entity_poly.type
_entity_poly.pdbx_seq_one_letter_code
_entity_poly.pdbx_strand_id
1 'polypeptide(L)'
;MQIYITELTSDWISRLSDEIGLGEPIQRLLQSSTRLSVRKLRCIPAYPSLLVIRFEWFVKNIPLFLVVRRFCTQGYHNAFYRISVKPTAVRHYIEAVRQNNAKIVDHGNVDWFDVTSVSLNSVLIDDWARQPHVIIISNSIAGSMDDFYIRMGNDNQNGVHNESCSEYDMYVKNELSTLNFSAAIMNFFTIHDQYPFDLGANENEWDVIEKIVDSTLGYEAATIYRQTVDESQKSNDGRIPLGFLSFQHMFAEFPIVIARQTEQIILHNEKPAPYGYRWANADHAAANSSCSK
;
A
#
# COMPACT_ATOMS: atom_id res chain seq x y z
N MET A 1 -11.40 -21.69 9.58
CA MET A 1 -10.16 -20.87 9.54
C MET A 1 -10.45 -19.43 9.12
N GLN A 2 -11.10 -19.19 7.97
CA GLN A 2 -11.41 -17.83 7.50
C GLN A 2 -12.22 -16.99 8.51
N ILE A 3 -13.28 -17.53 9.11
CA ILE A 3 -14.07 -16.83 10.17
C ILE A 3 -13.15 -16.32 11.29
N TYR A 4 -12.34 -17.21 11.88
CA TYR A 4 -11.42 -16.85 12.96
C TYR A 4 -10.38 -15.81 12.55
N ILE A 5 -9.84 -15.89 11.32
CA ILE A 5 -8.90 -14.87 10.82
C ILE A 5 -9.61 -13.53 10.70
N THR A 6 -10.81 -13.49 10.12
CA THR A 6 -11.56 -12.25 9.94
C THR A 6 -11.98 -11.61 11.26
N GLU A 7 -12.36 -12.42 12.26
CA GLU A 7 -12.61 -11.97 13.63
C GLU A 7 -11.33 -11.43 14.28
N LEU A 8 -10.24 -12.19 14.23
CA LEU A 8 -8.96 -11.79 14.82
C LEU A 8 -8.44 -10.48 14.22
N THR A 9 -8.49 -10.32 12.90
CA THR A 9 -8.06 -9.10 12.21
C THR A 9 -8.95 -7.92 12.59
N SER A 10 -10.27 -8.10 12.63
CA SER A 10 -11.20 -7.03 13.01
C SER A 10 -11.00 -6.58 14.47
N ASP A 11 -10.80 -7.53 15.37
CA ASP A 11 -10.53 -7.25 16.78
C ASP A 11 -9.16 -6.63 17.00
N TRP A 12 -8.16 -7.00 16.19
CA TRP A 12 -6.84 -6.38 16.22
C TRP A 12 -6.93 -4.91 15.81
N ILE A 13 -7.63 -4.57 14.73
CA ILE A 13 -7.79 -3.17 14.29
C ILE A 13 -8.53 -2.33 15.34
N SER A 14 -9.58 -2.88 15.95
CA SER A 14 -10.32 -2.18 17.01
C SER A 14 -9.43 -1.92 18.23
N ARG A 15 -8.70 -2.94 18.71
CA ARG A 15 -7.76 -2.81 19.82
C ARG A 15 -6.61 -1.86 19.51
N LEU A 16 -6.08 -1.92 18.29
CA LEU A 16 -5.02 -1.05 17.84
C LEU A 16 -5.45 0.42 17.91
N SER A 17 -6.69 0.74 17.53
CA SER A 17 -7.22 2.10 17.61
C SER A 17 -7.23 2.63 19.06
N ASP A 18 -7.54 1.76 20.03
CA ASP A 18 -7.50 2.10 21.45
C ASP A 18 -6.06 2.28 21.95
N GLU A 19 -5.16 1.36 21.58
CA GLU A 19 -3.75 1.35 22.01
C GLU A 19 -2.98 2.59 21.54
N ILE A 20 -3.25 3.07 20.32
CA ILE A 20 -2.60 4.27 19.79
C ILE A 20 -3.37 5.55 20.14
N GLY A 21 -4.38 5.45 21.02
CA GLY A 21 -5.10 6.59 21.58
C GLY A 21 -5.99 7.32 20.59
N LEU A 22 -6.54 6.63 19.59
CA LEU A 22 -7.54 7.24 18.70
C LEU A 22 -8.83 7.52 19.47
N GLY A 23 -9.36 8.71 19.28
CA GLY A 23 -10.56 9.16 19.99
C GLY A 23 -11.82 8.37 19.64
N GLU A 24 -12.85 8.57 20.45
CA GLU A 24 -14.19 7.97 20.30
C GLU A 24 -14.76 8.04 18.86
N PRO A 25 -14.59 9.12 18.07
CA PRO A 25 -15.05 9.15 16.69
C PRO A 25 -14.53 7.99 15.82
N ILE A 26 -13.27 7.59 15.98
CA ILE A 26 -12.69 6.49 15.20
C ILE A 26 -13.17 5.14 15.70
N GLN A 27 -13.26 4.96 17.01
CA GLN A 27 -13.85 3.74 17.57
C GLN A 27 -15.28 3.55 17.04
N ARG A 28 -16.09 4.61 17.01
CA ARG A 28 -17.43 4.60 16.41
C ARG A 28 -17.39 4.33 14.91
N LEU A 29 -16.43 4.88 14.16
CA LEU A 29 -16.24 4.58 12.74
C LEU A 29 -15.99 3.08 12.52
N LEU A 30 -15.04 2.48 13.25
CA LEU A 30 -14.71 1.06 13.11
C LEU A 30 -15.88 0.15 13.49
N GLN A 31 -16.56 0.46 14.59
CA GLN A 31 -17.74 -0.29 15.03
C GLN A 31 -18.89 -0.17 14.01
N SER A 32 -19.19 1.05 13.57
CA SER A 32 -20.31 1.33 12.66
C SER A 32 -20.06 0.84 11.24
N SER A 33 -18.80 0.70 10.83
CA SER A 33 -18.39 0.15 9.54
C SER A 33 -18.17 -1.36 9.54
N THR A 34 -18.07 -1.98 10.71
CA THR A 34 -17.99 -3.45 10.80
C THR A 34 -19.24 -4.09 10.23
N ARG A 35 -19.08 -5.09 9.36
CA ARG A 35 -20.17 -5.90 8.82
C ARG A 35 -19.93 -7.38 9.09
N LEU A 36 -21.03 -8.12 9.17
CA LEU A 36 -21.03 -9.58 9.30
C LEU A 36 -21.74 -10.17 8.09
N SER A 37 -21.04 -11.04 7.36
CA SER A 37 -21.65 -11.73 6.23
C SER A 37 -22.65 -12.82 6.68
N VAL A 38 -23.46 -13.32 5.75
CA VAL A 38 -24.34 -14.49 5.98
C VAL A 38 -23.56 -15.75 6.40
N ARG A 39 -22.26 -15.80 6.10
CA ARG A 39 -21.33 -16.87 6.50
C ARG A 39 -20.57 -16.56 7.79
N LYS A 40 -21.01 -15.53 8.54
CA LYS A 40 -20.38 -15.05 9.78
C LYS A 40 -18.94 -14.57 9.62
N LEU A 41 -18.58 -14.05 8.43
CA LEU A 41 -17.29 -13.38 8.25
C LEU A 41 -17.43 -11.94 8.73
N ARG A 42 -16.64 -11.56 9.74
CA ARG A 42 -16.64 -10.20 10.29
C ARG A 42 -15.57 -9.38 9.59
N CYS A 43 -15.93 -8.25 9.00
CA CYS A 43 -14.99 -7.41 8.27
C CYS A 43 -15.13 -5.95 8.70
N ILE A 44 -14.00 -5.33 9.03
CA ILE A 44 -13.84 -3.88 9.00
C ILE A 44 -13.35 -3.52 7.60
N PRO A 45 -14.00 -2.57 6.92
CA PRO A 45 -13.66 -2.24 5.55
C PRO A 45 -12.25 -1.66 5.40
N ALA A 46 -11.76 -1.73 4.17
CA ALA A 46 -10.38 -1.37 3.82
C ALA A 46 -10.01 0.06 4.23
N TYR A 47 -10.85 1.06 3.87
CA TYR A 47 -10.57 2.46 4.16
C TYR A 47 -10.47 2.76 5.67
N PRO A 48 -11.46 2.42 6.52
CA PRO A 48 -11.35 2.64 7.97
C PRO A 48 -10.20 1.87 8.62
N SER A 49 -9.92 0.64 8.17
CA SER A 49 -8.80 -0.14 8.70
C SER A 49 -7.46 0.52 8.40
N LEU A 50 -7.27 1.00 7.17
CA LEU A 50 -6.03 1.64 6.77
C LEU A 50 -5.80 2.98 7.49
N LEU A 51 -6.85 3.75 7.78
CA LEU A 51 -6.72 4.97 8.57
C LEU A 51 -6.00 4.70 9.89
N VAL A 52 -6.37 3.62 10.59
CA VAL A 52 -5.78 3.21 11.87
C VAL A 52 -4.34 2.71 11.66
N ILE A 53 -4.13 1.79 10.71
CA ILE A 53 -2.81 1.20 10.43
C ILE A 53 -1.80 2.29 10.04
N ARG A 54 -2.18 3.19 9.13
CA ARG A 54 -1.32 4.28 8.65
C ARG A 54 -0.95 5.24 9.79
N PHE A 55 -1.89 5.52 10.69
CA PHE A 55 -1.62 6.34 11.86
C PHE A 55 -0.70 5.63 12.86
N GLU A 56 -0.85 4.31 13.05
CA GLU A 56 0.10 3.52 13.84
C GLU A 56 1.51 3.65 13.26
N TRP A 57 1.67 3.51 11.92
CA TRP A 57 2.97 3.66 11.29
C TRP A 57 3.61 5.01 11.58
N PHE A 58 2.80 6.07 11.57
CA PHE A 58 3.25 7.41 11.92
C PHE A 58 3.66 7.53 13.40
N VAL A 59 2.76 7.19 14.34
CA VAL A 59 2.98 7.41 15.78
C VAL A 59 4.11 6.52 16.33
N LYS A 60 4.19 5.27 15.88
CA LYS A 60 5.23 4.34 16.30
C LYS A 60 6.52 4.45 15.47
N ASN A 61 6.56 5.37 14.50
CA ASN A 61 7.68 5.54 13.56
C ASN A 61 8.09 4.21 12.91
N ILE A 62 7.09 3.42 12.46
CA ILE A 62 7.32 2.12 11.85
C ILE A 62 8.03 2.34 10.52
N PRO A 63 9.18 1.70 10.30
CA PRO A 63 9.93 1.90 9.07
C PRO A 63 9.25 1.16 7.91
N LEU A 64 9.11 1.86 6.79
CA LEU A 64 8.42 1.38 5.60
C LEU A 64 9.42 1.28 4.44
N PHE A 65 9.31 0.25 3.61
CA PHE A 65 10.15 0.07 2.43
C PHE A 65 9.27 -0.21 1.22
N LEU A 66 9.34 0.67 0.22
CA LEU A 66 8.56 0.58 -1.00
C LEU A 66 9.45 0.12 -2.15
N VAL A 67 9.03 -0.95 -2.80
CA VAL A 67 9.59 -1.40 -4.08
C VAL A 67 8.57 -1.10 -5.16
N VAL A 68 8.99 -0.35 -6.16
CA VAL A 68 8.17 -0.02 -7.32
C VAL A 68 8.75 -0.67 -8.56
N ARG A 69 7.97 -1.56 -9.17
CA ARG A 69 8.28 -2.10 -10.49
C ARG A 69 7.71 -1.16 -11.55
N ARG A 70 8.58 -0.35 -12.17
CA ARG A 70 8.21 0.65 -13.16
C ARG A 70 8.37 0.11 -14.58
N PHE A 71 7.27 -0.03 -15.31
CA PHE A 71 7.23 -0.52 -16.69
C PHE A 71 7.45 0.60 -17.71
N CYS A 72 8.51 0.52 -18.51
CA CYS A 72 8.76 1.41 -19.65
C CYS A 72 8.35 0.73 -20.96
N THR A 73 8.69 1.34 -22.11
CA THR A 73 8.44 0.75 -23.43
C THR A 73 9.32 -0.45 -23.77
N GLN A 74 10.43 -0.65 -23.04
CA GLN A 74 11.45 -1.67 -23.31
C GLN A 74 11.53 -2.79 -22.27
N GLY A 75 10.68 -2.75 -21.23
CA GLY A 75 10.77 -3.67 -20.10
C GLY A 75 10.37 -3.01 -18.79
N TYR A 76 10.90 -3.48 -17.68
CA TYR A 76 10.69 -2.87 -16.37
C TYR A 76 11.98 -2.60 -15.60
N HIS A 77 11.90 -1.62 -14.70
CA HIS A 77 12.92 -1.27 -13.73
C HIS A 77 12.38 -1.50 -12.32
N ASN A 78 13.28 -1.75 -11.36
CA ASN A 78 12.93 -1.77 -9.95
C ASN A 78 13.50 -0.52 -9.27
N ALA A 79 12.62 0.29 -8.70
CA ALA A 79 12.99 1.41 -7.87
C ALA A 79 12.73 1.06 -6.40
N PHE A 80 13.64 1.51 -5.54
CA PHE A 80 13.60 1.21 -4.10
C PHE A 80 13.53 2.51 -3.33
N TYR A 81 12.63 2.55 -2.34
CA TYR A 81 12.39 3.73 -1.53
C TYR A 81 12.31 3.37 -0.07
N ARG A 82 13.02 4.15 0.74
CA ARG A 82 12.81 4.19 2.18
C ARG A 82 11.75 5.23 2.47
N ILE A 83 10.74 4.82 3.22
CA ILE A 83 9.67 5.70 3.66
C ILE A 83 9.82 5.92 5.17
N SER A 84 9.96 7.18 5.57
CA SER A 84 10.18 7.58 6.96
C SER A 84 9.24 8.70 7.36
N VAL A 85 8.94 8.81 8.65
CA VAL A 85 8.09 9.89 9.15
C VAL A 85 8.75 11.26 8.93
N LYS A 86 7.99 12.21 8.37
CA LYS A 86 8.38 13.61 8.20
C LYS A 86 8.56 14.29 9.56
N PRO A 87 9.72 14.89 9.87
CA PRO A 87 9.92 15.63 11.12
C PRO A 87 8.92 16.79 11.30
N THR A 88 8.52 17.43 10.21
CA THR A 88 7.50 18.49 10.20
C THR A 88 6.12 17.97 10.59
N ALA A 89 5.75 16.78 10.12
CA ALA A 89 4.50 16.13 10.48
C ALA A 89 4.43 15.79 11.99
N VAL A 90 5.53 15.29 12.57
CA VAL A 90 5.63 15.05 14.03
C VAL A 90 5.39 16.33 14.82
N ARG A 91 6.00 17.44 14.38
CA ARG A 91 5.84 18.75 15.03
C ARG A 91 4.38 19.21 15.00
N HIS A 92 3.74 19.14 13.83
CA HIS A 92 2.33 19.51 13.69
C HIS A 92 1.43 18.63 14.55
N TYR A 93 1.70 17.32 14.61
CA TYR A 93 0.94 16.41 15.46
C TYR A 93 1.08 16.77 16.96
N ILE A 94 2.30 17.00 17.45
CA ILE A 94 2.54 17.40 18.84
C ILE A 94 1.81 18.71 19.18
N GLU A 95 1.80 19.67 18.26
CA GLU A 95 1.09 20.93 18.43
C GLU A 95 -0.43 20.73 18.47
N ALA A 96 -0.98 19.94 17.55
CA ALA A 96 -2.40 19.60 17.52
C ALA A 96 -2.85 18.89 18.80
N VAL A 97 -2.04 17.96 19.32
CA VAL A 97 -2.30 17.28 20.60
C VAL A 97 -2.30 18.27 21.76
N ARG A 98 -1.32 19.19 21.81
CA ARG A 98 -1.26 20.24 22.86
C ARG A 98 -2.48 21.16 22.83
N GLN A 99 -3.04 21.41 21.66
CA GLN A 99 -4.22 22.27 21.47
C GLN A 99 -5.54 21.50 21.64
N ASN A 100 -5.50 20.20 22.00
CA ASN A 100 -6.67 19.31 22.03
C ASN A 100 -7.46 19.30 20.70
N ASN A 101 -6.74 19.45 19.59
CA ASN A 101 -7.28 19.54 18.22
C ASN A 101 -6.68 18.46 17.29
N ALA A 102 -6.08 17.41 17.84
CA ALA A 102 -5.59 16.29 17.05
C ALA A 102 -6.75 15.42 16.55
N LYS A 103 -7.32 15.76 15.40
CA LYS A 103 -8.27 14.90 14.69
C LYS A 103 -7.54 14.19 13.56
N ILE A 104 -7.48 12.87 13.61
CA ILE A 104 -6.96 12.03 12.52
C ILE A 104 -7.67 12.30 11.17
N VAL A 105 -8.90 12.81 11.26
CA VAL A 105 -9.80 13.15 10.16
C VAL A 105 -9.33 14.36 9.37
N ASP A 106 -8.83 15.38 10.06
CA ASP A 106 -8.24 16.58 9.45
C ASP A 106 -6.93 16.24 8.70
N HIS A 107 -6.52 14.97 8.74
CA HIS A 107 -5.23 14.48 8.28
C HIS A 107 -5.30 13.33 7.26
N GLY A 108 -6.48 13.02 6.71
CA GLY A 108 -6.64 12.04 5.62
C GLY A 108 -5.66 12.25 4.47
N ASN A 109 -5.41 13.52 4.12
CA ASN A 109 -4.48 13.95 3.06
C ASN A 109 -3.15 14.52 3.57
N VAL A 110 -2.83 14.39 4.86
CA VAL A 110 -1.60 15.00 5.39
C VAL A 110 -0.38 14.19 5.02
N ASP A 111 0.60 14.95 4.54
CA ASP A 111 1.88 14.46 4.09
C ASP A 111 2.78 14.09 5.28
N TRP A 112 2.56 12.89 5.82
CA TRP A 112 3.23 12.39 7.02
C TRP A 112 4.58 11.74 6.76
N PHE A 113 4.86 11.36 5.52
CA PHE A 113 6.01 10.52 5.21
C PHE A 113 6.89 11.13 4.12
N ASP A 114 8.20 11.04 4.31
CA ASP A 114 9.22 11.31 3.31
C ASP A 114 9.49 10.04 2.53
N VAL A 115 9.53 10.15 1.20
CA VAL A 115 9.88 9.06 0.29
C VAL A 115 11.29 9.33 -0.24
N THR A 116 12.26 8.55 0.23
CA THR A 116 13.67 8.71 -0.14
C THR A 116 14.11 7.57 -1.06
N SER A 117 14.53 7.89 -2.28
CA SER A 117 15.10 6.90 -3.20
C SER A 117 16.39 6.33 -2.63
N VAL A 118 16.54 5.01 -2.71
CA VAL A 118 17.76 4.28 -2.36
C VAL A 118 18.17 3.36 -3.51
N SER A 119 19.46 3.14 -3.68
CA SER A 119 19.96 2.20 -4.69
C SER A 119 19.85 0.76 -4.18
N LEU A 120 19.73 -0.21 -5.10
CA LEU A 120 19.77 -1.63 -4.74
C LEU A 120 20.99 -1.96 -3.87
N ASN A 121 22.17 -1.42 -4.22
CA ASN A 121 23.40 -1.62 -3.47
C ASN A 121 23.30 -1.08 -2.03
N SER A 122 22.73 0.10 -1.83
CA SER A 122 22.48 0.66 -0.47
C SER A 122 21.61 -0.28 0.37
N VAL A 123 20.54 -0.85 -0.21
CA VAL A 123 19.69 -1.82 0.50
C VAL A 123 20.44 -3.11 0.84
N LEU A 124 21.42 -3.53 0.03
CA LEU A 124 22.22 -4.73 0.28
C LEU A 124 23.26 -4.55 1.40
N ILE A 125 23.83 -3.34 1.52
CA ILE A 125 24.98 -3.09 2.39
C ILE A 125 24.62 -2.38 3.70
N ASP A 126 23.63 -1.48 3.71
CA ASP A 126 23.38 -0.60 4.84
C ASP A 126 22.65 -1.31 6.00
N ASP A 127 22.94 -0.89 7.23
CA ASP A 127 22.40 -1.54 8.43
C ASP A 127 20.90 -1.37 8.61
N TRP A 128 20.32 -0.29 8.11
CA TRP A 128 18.88 -0.07 8.20
C TRP A 128 18.09 -1.18 7.49
N ALA A 129 18.61 -1.74 6.40
CA ALA A 129 17.96 -2.79 5.63
C ALA A 129 17.97 -4.17 6.32
N ARG A 130 18.71 -4.30 7.45
CA ARG A 130 18.74 -5.49 8.31
C ARG A 130 17.74 -5.42 9.47
N GLN A 131 16.91 -4.38 9.52
CA GLN A 131 15.83 -4.24 10.48
C GLN A 131 14.48 -4.58 9.83
N PRO A 132 13.49 -5.12 10.57
CA PRO A 132 12.16 -5.39 10.02
C PRO A 132 11.51 -4.10 9.53
N HIS A 133 10.92 -4.15 8.33
CA HIS A 133 10.12 -3.06 7.74
C HIS A 133 8.76 -3.61 7.33
N VAL A 134 7.76 -2.73 7.18
CA VAL A 134 6.62 -3.05 6.32
C VAL A 134 7.08 -2.86 4.89
N ILE A 135 7.18 -3.97 4.17
CA ILE A 135 7.49 -4.01 2.75
C ILE A 135 6.21 -3.76 1.98
N ILE A 136 6.27 -2.83 1.03
CA ILE A 136 5.20 -2.51 0.11
C ILE A 136 5.73 -2.74 -1.30
N ILE A 137 5.06 -3.63 -2.03
CA ILE A 137 5.37 -3.92 -3.42
C ILE A 137 4.31 -3.27 -4.28
N SER A 138 4.74 -2.53 -5.31
CA SER A 138 3.83 -1.86 -6.24
C SER A 138 4.31 -1.99 -7.68
N ASN A 139 3.37 -1.87 -8.61
CA ASN A 139 3.64 -1.73 -10.03
C ASN A 139 3.31 -0.30 -10.46
N SER A 140 4.08 0.22 -11.41
CA SER A 140 3.77 1.49 -12.03
C SER A 140 3.99 1.51 -13.54
N ILE A 141 3.10 2.21 -14.26
CA ILE A 141 3.18 2.43 -15.71
C ILE A 141 2.77 3.87 -16.07
N ALA A 142 3.39 4.43 -17.11
CA ALA A 142 2.85 5.61 -17.79
C ALA A 142 1.75 5.12 -18.73
N GLY A 143 0.49 5.32 -18.34
CA GLY A 143 -0.67 4.82 -19.05
C GLY A 143 -1.76 4.33 -18.11
N SER A 144 -2.73 3.63 -18.68
CA SER A 144 -3.84 3.02 -17.97
C SER A 144 -3.57 1.58 -17.51
N MET A 145 -4.54 1.01 -16.80
CA MET A 145 -4.54 -0.41 -16.46
C MET A 145 -4.53 -1.29 -17.71
N ASP A 146 -5.19 -0.87 -18.79
CA ASP A 146 -5.17 -1.61 -20.07
C ASP A 146 -3.76 -1.58 -20.68
N ASP A 147 -3.07 -0.44 -20.64
CA ASP A 147 -1.68 -0.35 -21.07
C ASP A 147 -0.78 -1.30 -20.27
N PHE A 148 -1.06 -1.46 -18.97
CA PHE A 148 -0.34 -2.41 -18.11
C PHE A 148 -0.53 -3.84 -18.58
N TYR A 149 -1.78 -4.27 -18.82
CA TYR A 149 -2.07 -5.63 -19.28
C TYR A 149 -1.49 -5.91 -20.67
N ILE A 150 -1.56 -4.93 -21.59
CA ILE A 150 -0.96 -5.04 -22.92
C ILE A 150 0.55 -5.27 -22.82
N ARG A 151 1.25 -4.51 -21.98
CA ARG A 151 2.71 -4.67 -21.81
C ARG A 151 3.07 -5.99 -21.13
N MET A 152 2.30 -6.42 -20.14
CA MET A 152 2.50 -7.71 -19.47
C MET A 152 2.33 -8.90 -20.43
N GLY A 153 1.38 -8.80 -21.38
CA GLY A 153 1.14 -9.80 -22.42
C GLY A 153 2.19 -9.81 -23.54
N ASN A 154 3.04 -8.78 -23.63
CA ASN A 154 4.09 -8.69 -24.64
C ASN A 154 5.43 -9.20 -24.07
N ASP A 155 5.87 -10.36 -24.55
CA ASP A 155 7.12 -11.01 -24.11
C ASP A 155 8.39 -10.19 -24.36
N ASN A 156 8.34 -9.22 -25.27
CA ASN A 156 9.46 -8.31 -25.51
C ASN A 156 9.50 -7.11 -24.54
N GLN A 157 8.44 -6.91 -23.74
CA GLN A 157 8.28 -5.76 -22.84
C GLN A 157 8.08 -6.17 -21.38
N ASN A 158 8.15 -7.46 -21.08
CA ASN A 158 8.05 -8.01 -19.73
C ASN A 158 9.39 -8.50 -19.17
N GLY A 159 10.52 -8.12 -19.78
CA GLY A 159 11.87 -8.39 -19.28
C GLY A 159 12.44 -7.23 -18.44
N VAL A 160 13.55 -7.50 -17.72
CA VAL A 160 14.27 -6.47 -16.97
C VAL A 160 14.97 -5.53 -17.96
N HIS A 161 14.78 -4.23 -17.78
CA HIS A 161 15.47 -3.22 -18.57
C HIS A 161 16.63 -2.60 -17.77
N ASN A 162 17.86 -2.94 -18.16
CA ASN A 162 19.09 -2.54 -17.43
C ASN A 162 19.84 -1.36 -18.07
N GLU A 163 19.42 -0.89 -19.25
CA GLU A 163 20.06 0.23 -19.93
C GLU A 163 19.55 1.58 -19.40
N SER A 164 20.21 2.66 -19.80
CA SER A 164 19.78 4.02 -19.46
C SER A 164 18.38 4.29 -20.01
N CYS A 165 17.46 4.66 -19.14
CA CYS A 165 16.05 4.81 -19.49
C CYS A 165 15.53 6.19 -19.06
N SER A 166 15.28 7.07 -20.03
CA SER A 166 14.77 8.41 -19.76
C SER A 166 13.38 8.40 -19.12
N GLU A 167 12.51 7.46 -19.50
CA GLU A 167 11.18 7.27 -18.87
C GLU A 167 11.33 6.97 -17.37
N TYR A 168 12.27 6.09 -17.02
CA TYR A 168 12.55 5.72 -15.64
C TYR A 168 13.18 6.88 -14.86
N ASP A 169 14.17 7.56 -15.45
CA ASP A 169 14.83 8.70 -14.81
C ASP A 169 13.85 9.84 -14.53
N MET A 170 12.93 10.12 -15.48
CA MET A 170 11.85 11.09 -15.28
C MET A 170 10.90 10.68 -14.16
N TYR A 171 10.52 9.40 -14.12
CA TYR A 171 9.66 8.86 -13.08
C TYR A 171 10.27 9.03 -11.67
N VAL A 172 11.52 8.62 -11.50
CA VAL A 172 12.24 8.74 -10.22
C VAL A 172 12.41 10.21 -9.82
N LYS A 173 12.75 11.09 -10.75
CA LYS A 173 13.02 12.51 -10.47
C LYS A 173 11.77 13.34 -10.19
N ASN A 174 10.69 13.14 -10.95
CA ASN A 174 9.55 14.06 -10.94
C ASN A 174 8.36 13.51 -10.18
N GLU A 175 8.07 12.21 -10.32
CA GLU A 175 6.80 11.64 -9.86
C GLU A 175 6.93 11.15 -8.42
N LEU A 176 7.86 10.25 -8.12
CA LEU A 176 7.94 9.67 -6.77
C LEU A 176 8.60 10.58 -5.73
N SER A 177 9.45 11.52 -6.13
CA SER A 177 10.06 12.49 -5.21
C SER A 177 9.05 13.52 -4.66
N THR A 178 7.95 13.74 -5.38
CA THR A 178 6.88 14.68 -5.01
C THR A 178 5.62 13.97 -4.51
N LEU A 179 5.65 12.64 -4.46
CA LEU A 179 4.54 11.81 -4.01
C LEU A 179 4.23 12.07 -2.52
N ASN A 180 3.01 12.55 -2.25
CA ASN A 180 2.41 12.44 -0.93
C ASN A 180 1.98 10.98 -0.71
N PHE A 181 2.88 10.18 -0.13
CA PHE A 181 2.66 8.74 0.09
C PHE A 181 1.40 8.46 0.91
N SER A 182 1.13 9.29 1.93
CA SER A 182 -0.08 9.21 2.75
C SER A 182 -1.35 9.30 1.91
N ALA A 183 -1.41 10.23 0.96
CA ALA A 183 -2.56 10.41 0.09
C ALA A 183 -2.67 9.25 -0.91
N ALA A 184 -1.56 8.86 -1.57
CA ALA A 184 -1.60 7.79 -2.57
C ALA A 184 -2.05 6.44 -2.00
N ILE A 185 -1.58 6.07 -0.80
CA ILE A 185 -1.99 4.81 -0.18
C ILE A 185 -3.47 4.86 0.23
N MET A 186 -3.96 5.98 0.75
CA MET A 186 -5.39 6.11 1.07
C MET A 186 -6.25 6.03 -0.19
N ASN A 187 -5.88 6.76 -1.25
CA ASN A 187 -6.61 6.75 -2.52
C ASN A 187 -6.75 5.32 -3.07
N PHE A 188 -5.66 4.54 -3.04
CA PHE A 188 -5.70 3.16 -3.48
C PHE A 188 -6.69 2.30 -2.69
N PHE A 189 -6.70 2.39 -1.35
CA PHE A 189 -7.60 1.58 -0.53
C PHE A 189 -9.03 2.14 -0.45
N THR A 190 -9.26 3.38 -0.86
CA THR A 190 -10.60 3.96 -1.03
C THR A 190 -11.35 3.34 -2.20
N ILE A 191 -10.65 2.97 -3.29
CA ILE A 191 -11.27 2.35 -4.48
C ILE A 191 -11.27 0.83 -4.48
N HIS A 192 -10.53 0.21 -3.57
CA HIS A 192 -10.60 -1.23 -3.40
C HIS A 192 -12.00 -1.63 -2.90
N ASP A 193 -12.42 -2.87 -3.18
CA ASP A 193 -13.59 -3.47 -2.54
C ASP A 193 -13.47 -3.26 -1.02
N GLN A 194 -14.49 -2.65 -0.42
CA GLN A 194 -14.49 -2.33 0.99
C GLN A 194 -14.85 -3.56 1.80
N TYR A 195 -15.68 -4.44 1.25
CA TYR A 195 -16.05 -5.71 1.87
C TYR A 195 -15.75 -6.90 0.94
N PRO A 196 -15.27 -8.04 1.46
CA PRO A 196 -15.04 -9.23 0.65
C PRO A 196 -16.32 -10.05 0.40
N PHE A 197 -17.49 -9.43 0.60
CA PHE A 197 -18.80 -10.05 0.47
C PHE A 197 -19.86 -8.99 0.18
N ASP A 198 -20.92 -9.38 -0.52
CA ASP A 198 -22.04 -8.50 -0.81
C ASP A 198 -22.74 -8.04 0.47
N LEU A 199 -23.01 -6.75 0.57
CA LEU A 199 -23.77 -6.15 1.68
C LEU A 199 -25.28 -6.46 1.64
N GLY A 200 -25.76 -7.08 0.56
CA GLY A 200 -27.19 -7.31 0.31
C GLY A 200 -27.87 -6.07 -0.27
N ALA A 201 -29.10 -6.23 -0.78
CA ALA A 201 -29.94 -5.17 -1.33
C ALA A 201 -29.30 -4.25 -2.40
N ASN A 202 -28.23 -4.71 -3.07
CA ASN A 202 -27.42 -3.90 -3.99
C ASN A 202 -26.93 -2.59 -3.36
N GLU A 203 -26.63 -2.60 -2.05
CA GLU A 203 -26.00 -1.45 -1.41
C GLU A 203 -24.63 -1.18 -2.03
N ASN A 204 -24.41 0.08 -2.41
CA ASN A 204 -23.10 0.54 -2.85
C ASN A 204 -22.19 0.71 -1.62
N GLU A 205 -21.08 -0.02 -1.58
CA GLU A 205 -20.17 -0.03 -0.43
C GLU A 205 -19.59 1.36 -0.14
N TRP A 206 -19.21 2.12 -1.16
CA TRP A 206 -18.68 3.48 -1.02
C TRP A 206 -19.70 4.44 -0.40
N ASP A 207 -20.97 4.38 -0.84
CA ASP A 207 -22.05 5.20 -0.26
C ASP A 207 -22.28 4.87 1.23
N VAL A 208 -22.16 3.58 1.59
CA VAL A 208 -22.27 3.12 2.98
C VAL A 208 -21.11 3.68 3.81
N ILE A 209 -19.87 3.57 3.33
CA ILE A 209 -18.70 4.11 4.04
C ILE A 209 -18.80 5.62 4.18
N GLU A 210 -19.18 6.34 3.12
CA GLU A 210 -19.33 7.80 3.14
C GLU A 210 -20.32 8.25 4.24
N LYS A 211 -21.50 7.63 4.30
CA LYS A 211 -22.51 7.93 5.33
C LYS A 211 -21.98 7.68 6.75
N ILE A 212 -21.22 6.60 6.93
CA ILE A 212 -20.65 6.28 8.24
C ILE A 212 -19.56 7.30 8.60
N VAL A 213 -18.70 7.67 7.64
CA VAL A 213 -17.69 8.72 7.81
C VAL A 213 -18.34 10.05 8.18
N ASP A 214 -19.42 10.45 7.50
CA ASP A 214 -20.18 11.67 7.83
C ASP A 214 -20.71 11.63 9.27
N SER A 215 -21.37 10.53 9.65
CA SER A 215 -21.98 10.38 10.96
C SER A 215 -20.98 10.29 12.13
N THR A 216 -19.76 9.85 11.87
CA THR A 216 -18.76 9.60 12.92
C THR A 216 -17.66 10.66 12.96
N LEU A 217 -17.17 11.07 11.79
CA LEU A 217 -16.05 11.99 11.61
C LEU A 217 -16.47 13.38 11.11
N GLY A 218 -17.69 13.52 10.58
CA GLY A 218 -18.29 14.77 10.14
C GLY A 218 -18.24 15.02 8.63
N TYR A 219 -18.97 16.04 8.20
CA TYR A 219 -19.20 16.39 6.79
C TYR A 219 -17.94 16.64 5.97
N GLU A 220 -16.93 17.29 6.56
CA GLU A 220 -15.66 17.57 5.87
C GLU A 220 -14.93 16.28 5.52
N ALA A 221 -14.89 15.32 6.45
CA ALA A 221 -14.30 14.00 6.25
C ALA A 221 -14.99 13.23 5.12
N ALA A 222 -16.33 13.25 5.13
CA ALA A 222 -17.13 12.60 4.12
C ALA A 222 -16.93 13.24 2.75
N THR A 223 -16.76 14.56 2.70
CA THR A 223 -16.44 15.29 1.46
C THR A 223 -15.09 14.87 0.91
N ILE A 224 -14.04 14.79 1.74
CA ILE A 224 -12.71 14.34 1.33
C ILE A 224 -12.77 12.89 0.83
N TYR A 225 -13.47 12.02 1.55
CA TYR A 225 -13.67 10.63 1.14
C TYR A 225 -14.36 10.54 -0.22
N ARG A 226 -15.49 11.23 -0.41
CA ARG A 226 -16.23 11.26 -1.67
C ARG A 226 -15.39 11.80 -2.82
N GLN A 227 -14.66 12.89 -2.60
CA GLN A 227 -13.74 13.45 -3.61
C GLN A 227 -12.67 12.42 -3.99
N THR A 228 -12.12 11.70 -3.02
CA THR A 228 -11.14 10.64 -3.27
C THR A 228 -11.74 9.51 -4.10
N VAL A 229 -12.96 9.07 -3.80
CA VAL A 229 -13.70 8.06 -4.59
C VAL A 229 -13.92 8.58 -6.01
N ASP A 230 -14.47 9.80 -6.16
CA ASP A 230 -14.79 10.41 -7.45
C ASP A 230 -13.55 10.62 -8.33
N GLU A 231 -12.45 11.14 -7.76
CA GLU A 231 -11.19 11.33 -8.46
C GLU A 231 -10.63 10.00 -8.93
N SER A 232 -10.69 8.99 -8.07
CA SER A 232 -10.15 7.67 -8.36
C SER A 232 -11.01 6.88 -9.37
N GLN A 233 -12.34 7.08 -9.37
CA GLN A 233 -13.26 6.53 -10.37
C GLN A 233 -13.22 7.29 -11.70
N LYS A 234 -13.07 8.62 -11.69
CA LYS A 234 -12.85 9.41 -12.92
C LYS A 234 -11.51 9.05 -13.56
N SER A 235 -10.53 8.71 -12.73
CA SER A 235 -9.28 8.11 -13.14
C SER A 235 -9.37 6.59 -13.32
N ASN A 236 -10.56 6.02 -13.65
CA ASN A 236 -10.70 4.63 -14.10
C ASN A 236 -9.84 4.28 -15.34
N ASP A 237 -9.09 5.25 -15.88
CA ASP A 237 -7.93 5.07 -16.74
C ASP A 237 -6.62 4.88 -15.96
N GLY A 238 -6.66 4.51 -14.68
CA GLY A 238 -5.51 4.27 -13.81
C GLY A 238 -4.68 5.50 -13.43
N ARG A 239 -5.11 6.72 -13.75
CA ARG A 239 -4.26 7.91 -13.60
C ARG A 239 -4.37 8.52 -12.19
N ILE A 240 -3.53 8.05 -11.27
CA ILE A 240 -3.00 8.95 -10.24
C ILE A 240 -2.17 10.02 -11.00
N PRO A 241 -1.97 11.25 -10.48
CA PRO A 241 -1.01 12.22 -11.05
C PRO A 241 0.42 11.70 -11.32
N LEU A 242 0.70 10.43 -11.01
CA LEU A 242 1.97 9.68 -11.03
C LEU A 242 1.95 8.50 -12.02
N GLY A 243 1.04 8.54 -13.00
CA GLY A 243 0.69 7.36 -13.79
C GLY A 243 -0.07 6.33 -12.95
N PHE A 244 -0.33 5.17 -13.52
CA PHE A 244 -0.87 4.05 -12.75
C PHE A 244 0.18 3.61 -11.74
N LEU A 245 -0.14 3.72 -10.44
CA LEU A 245 0.60 3.15 -9.33
C LEU A 245 -0.37 2.25 -8.57
N SER A 246 -0.08 0.95 -8.54
CA SER A 246 -0.93 -0.05 -7.91
C SER A 246 -0.14 -0.83 -6.87
N PHE A 247 -0.58 -0.77 -5.62
CA PHE A 247 -0.03 -1.58 -4.55
C PHE A 247 -0.50 -3.02 -4.73
N GLN A 248 0.43 -3.97 -4.64
CA GLN A 248 0.19 -5.39 -4.90
C GLN A 248 0.25 -6.19 -3.60
N HIS A 249 1.28 -5.94 -2.79
CA HIS A 249 1.53 -6.68 -1.56
C HIS A 249 2.02 -5.76 -0.47
N MET A 250 1.65 -6.10 0.76
CA MET A 250 2.12 -5.45 1.97
C MET A 250 2.36 -6.50 3.05
N PHE A 251 3.55 -6.55 3.62
CA PHE A 251 3.94 -7.56 4.61
C PHE A 251 5.15 -7.12 5.43
N ALA A 252 5.38 -7.73 6.58
CA ALA A 252 6.56 -7.46 7.41
C ALA A 252 7.72 -8.36 6.98
N GLU A 253 8.86 -7.78 6.62
CA GLU A 253 10.07 -8.52 6.20
C GLU A 253 11.29 -7.58 6.26
N PHE A 254 12.50 -8.12 6.08
CA PHE A 254 13.73 -7.34 5.99
C PHE A 254 13.96 -6.82 4.55
N PRO A 255 14.21 -5.51 4.33
CA PRO A 255 14.50 -4.97 2.99
C PRO A 255 15.66 -5.68 2.26
N ILE A 256 16.69 -6.11 2.99
CA ILE A 256 17.83 -6.87 2.42
C ILE A 256 17.39 -8.19 1.76
N VAL A 257 16.35 -8.85 2.28
CA VAL A 257 15.80 -10.07 1.68
C VAL A 257 15.22 -9.73 0.32
N ILE A 258 14.38 -8.69 0.25
CA ILE A 258 13.75 -8.22 -0.99
C ILE A 258 14.79 -7.75 -2.02
N ALA A 259 15.85 -7.08 -1.57
CA ALA A 259 16.95 -6.66 -2.41
C ALA A 259 17.69 -7.84 -3.05
N ARG A 260 18.07 -8.85 -2.26
CA ARG A 260 18.72 -10.08 -2.76
C ARG A 260 17.84 -10.82 -3.78
N GLN A 261 16.54 -10.91 -3.52
CA GLN A 261 15.60 -11.51 -4.45
C GLN A 261 15.55 -10.73 -5.77
N THR A 262 15.51 -9.41 -5.68
CA THR A 262 15.45 -8.55 -6.87
C THR A 262 16.77 -8.62 -7.65
N GLU A 263 17.91 -8.70 -6.98
CA GLU A 263 19.21 -8.95 -7.61
C GLU A 263 19.23 -10.27 -8.38
N GLN A 264 18.72 -11.36 -7.78
CA GLN A 264 18.59 -12.65 -8.47
C GLN A 264 17.68 -12.58 -9.71
N ILE A 265 16.53 -11.91 -9.60
CA ILE A 265 15.62 -11.68 -10.72
C ILE A 265 16.31 -10.93 -11.85
N ILE A 266 17.08 -9.87 -11.52
CA ILE A 266 17.83 -9.07 -12.49
C ILE A 266 18.91 -9.93 -13.16
N LEU A 267 19.69 -10.68 -12.39
CA LEU A 267 20.79 -11.51 -12.90
C LEU A 267 20.31 -12.61 -13.86
N HIS A 268 19.15 -13.20 -13.60
CA HIS A 268 18.59 -14.26 -14.44
C HIS A 268 17.60 -13.75 -15.49
N ASN A 269 17.42 -12.42 -15.59
CA ASN A 269 16.43 -11.77 -16.45
C ASN A 269 15.03 -12.42 -16.32
N GLU A 270 14.62 -12.72 -15.08
CA GLU A 270 13.34 -13.37 -14.84
C GLU A 270 12.18 -12.41 -15.16
N LYS A 271 11.07 -12.97 -15.65
CA LYS A 271 9.82 -12.22 -15.81
C LYS A 271 9.34 -11.69 -14.45
N PRO A 272 8.58 -10.59 -14.44
CA PRO A 272 8.02 -10.00 -13.23
C PRO A 272 7.06 -10.99 -12.56
N ALA A 273 7.58 -11.79 -11.63
CA ALA A 273 6.74 -12.61 -10.77
C ALA A 273 6.06 -11.72 -9.72
N PRO A 274 4.85 -12.09 -9.25
CA PRO A 274 4.34 -11.60 -7.99
C PRO A 274 5.34 -11.97 -6.90
N TYR A 275 5.85 -10.97 -6.17
CA TYR A 275 6.71 -11.22 -5.02
C TYR A 275 5.94 -12.13 -4.03
N GLY A 276 6.52 -13.26 -3.64
CA GLY A 276 5.93 -14.19 -2.66
C GLY A 276 5.38 -15.53 -3.20
N TYR A 277 5.17 -15.71 -4.51
CA TYR A 277 4.55 -16.96 -5.02
C TYR A 277 5.50 -18.12 -5.30
N ARG A 278 6.81 -17.89 -5.48
CA ARG A 278 7.78 -18.96 -5.86
C ARG A 278 8.46 -19.67 -4.70
N TRP A 279 8.26 -19.25 -3.46
CA TRP A 279 9.12 -19.64 -2.33
C TRP A 279 8.78 -20.99 -1.71
N ALA A 280 7.56 -21.49 -1.84
CA ALA A 280 7.19 -22.77 -1.25
C ALA A 280 7.74 -24.00 -1.99
N ASN A 281 8.18 -23.86 -3.25
CA ASN A 281 8.49 -25.01 -4.11
C ASN A 281 9.92 -25.05 -4.68
N ALA A 282 10.69 -23.95 -4.60
CA ALA A 282 12.04 -23.93 -5.17
C ALA A 282 13.05 -24.76 -4.36
N ASP A 283 12.94 -24.76 -3.02
CA ASP A 283 13.85 -25.52 -2.15
C ASP A 283 13.56 -27.03 -2.12
N HIS A 284 12.38 -27.47 -2.57
CA HIS A 284 12.07 -28.90 -2.71
C HIS A 284 12.44 -29.47 -4.09
N ALA A 285 12.54 -28.65 -5.13
CA ALA A 285 12.96 -29.13 -6.45
C ALA A 285 14.47 -29.40 -6.51
N ALA A 286 15.29 -28.61 -5.80
CA ALA A 286 16.73 -28.85 -5.74
C ALA A 286 17.11 -30.08 -4.90
N ALA A 287 16.33 -30.42 -3.87
CA ALA A 287 16.60 -31.57 -3.00
C ALA A 287 16.23 -32.94 -3.59
N ASN A 288 15.41 -32.99 -4.65
CA ASN A 288 14.95 -34.25 -5.28
C ASN A 288 15.68 -34.61 -6.58
N SER A 289 16.69 -33.83 -7.00
CA SER A 289 17.44 -34.09 -8.24
C SER A 289 18.79 -34.81 -8.05
N SER A 290 19.18 -35.13 -6.81
CA SER A 290 20.43 -35.86 -6.50
C SER A 290 20.23 -37.32 -6.07
N CYS A 291 19.03 -37.88 -6.22
CA CYS A 291 18.76 -39.29 -6.01
C CYS A 291 18.07 -39.91 -7.24
N SER A 292 18.79 -40.03 -8.36
CA SER A 292 18.54 -41.09 -9.34
C SER A 292 19.68 -41.23 -10.34
N LYS A 293 20.35 -42.39 -10.22
CA LYS A 293 21.35 -43.03 -11.08
C LYS A 293 22.80 -42.59 -10.89
#